data_AF-A0A2K0UNV2-F1
#
_entry.id   AF-A0A2K0UNV2-F1
#
_cell.length_a   1.000
_cell.length_b   1.000
_cell.length_c   1.000
_cell.angle_alpha   90.00
_cell.angle_beta   90.00
_cell.angle_gamma   90.00
#
_symmetry.space_group_name_H-M   'P 1'
#
loop_
_entity.id
_entity.type
_entity.pdbx_description
1 polymer ?
#
loop_
_entity_poly.entity_id
_entity_poly.type
_entity_poly.pdbx_seq_one_letter_code
_entity_poly.pdbx_strand_id
1 'polypeptide(L)'
;MDSASNAIGILQFVLSCFSQIQLAREFENEFEVYQLKLDLIQLRLSRWGEVAKLNNYSTVTREGQPTSNDGYETPGSPAGDPVIAVLLEIRATVTKAQRDAKKNKNNTAIDQPLDADACIPADLRGVRNRLKGILSRRTSQTTKVVDSLKWAFYKRDHFDRFITDIASLTDTLESLLTEGDRQKLLELSKDECKGINKPNLEELKDIAQDCDPSIEKAADEALKNARGGVNYVTQSHNTGNVMGVNNGMYNVSGTHYWGRN
;
A
#
# COMPACT_ATOMS: atom_id res chain seq x y z
N MET A 1 -23.61 14.36 11.34
CA MET A 1 -22.21 13.91 11.16
C MET A 1 -22.07 13.49 9.72
N ASP A 2 -21.11 14.07 9.02
CA ASP A 2 -20.80 13.87 7.62
C ASP A 2 -20.22 12.46 7.37
N SER A 3 -20.72 11.78 6.34
CA SER A 3 -20.27 10.44 5.94
C SER A 3 -18.75 10.37 5.69
N ALA A 4 -18.17 11.45 5.17
CA ALA A 4 -16.74 11.58 4.94
C ALA A 4 -15.92 11.48 6.24
N SER A 5 -16.25 12.28 7.28
CA SER A 5 -15.58 12.21 8.59
C SER A 5 -15.67 10.82 9.22
N ASN A 6 -16.82 10.14 9.08
CA ASN A 6 -16.98 8.76 9.54
C ASN A 6 -16.05 7.78 8.79
N ALA A 7 -16.00 7.83 7.46
CA ALA A 7 -15.14 6.98 6.65
C ALA A 7 -13.65 7.20 6.98
N ILE A 8 -13.24 8.46 7.14
CA ILE A 8 -11.89 8.87 7.55
C ILE A 8 -11.51 8.24 8.89
N GLY A 9 -12.36 8.39 9.91
CA GLY A 9 -12.11 7.85 11.24
C GLY A 9 -11.99 6.32 11.26
N ILE A 10 -12.82 5.62 10.47
CA ILE A 10 -12.76 4.15 10.36
C ILE A 10 -11.46 3.71 9.68
N LEU A 11 -11.09 4.33 8.55
CA LEU A 11 -9.88 3.98 7.83
C LEU A 11 -8.62 4.20 8.69
N GLN A 12 -8.54 5.33 9.38
CA GLN A 12 -7.42 5.62 10.30
C GLN A 12 -7.32 4.59 11.42
N PHE A 13 -8.44 4.19 12.01
CA PHE A 13 -8.47 3.13 13.01
C PHE A 13 -7.90 1.82 12.44
N VAL A 14 -8.37 1.41 11.25
CA VAL A 14 -7.89 0.21 10.57
C VAL A 14 -6.38 0.28 10.34
N LEU A 15 -5.89 1.35 9.71
CA LEU A 15 -4.46 1.54 9.42
C LEU A 15 -3.60 1.54 10.69
N SER A 16 -4.13 2.09 11.79
CA SER A 16 -3.47 2.07 13.11
C SER A 16 -3.42 0.67 13.70
N CYS A 17 -4.45 -0.16 13.49
CA CYS A 17 -4.45 -1.54 13.95
C CYS A 17 -3.43 -2.41 13.19
N PHE A 18 -3.22 -2.16 11.89
CA PHE A 18 -2.21 -2.90 11.11
C PHE A 18 -0.80 -2.74 11.66
N SER A 19 -0.43 -1.55 12.16
CA SER A 19 0.90 -1.32 12.76
C SER A 19 1.13 -2.06 14.09
N GLN A 20 0.06 -2.62 14.68
CA GLN A 20 0.09 -3.39 15.92
C GLN A 20 0.21 -4.89 15.69
N ILE A 21 0.06 -5.33 14.44
CA ILE A 21 0.11 -6.74 14.05
C ILE A 21 1.57 -7.21 14.02
N GLN A 22 1.82 -8.34 14.65
CA GLN A 22 3.08 -9.06 14.63
C GLN A 22 2.84 -10.49 14.12
N LEU A 23 3.91 -11.19 13.75
CA LEU A 23 3.87 -12.60 13.39
C LEU A 23 4.66 -13.39 14.43
N ALA A 24 4.09 -14.50 14.90
CA ALA A 24 4.75 -15.38 15.86
C ALA A 24 5.78 -16.30 15.17
N ARG A 25 6.44 -17.14 15.97
CA ARG A 25 7.52 -18.01 15.50
C ARG A 25 7.10 -19.04 14.43
N GLU A 26 5.82 -19.38 14.36
CA GLU A 26 5.24 -20.25 13.31
C GLU A 26 5.58 -19.79 11.86
N PHE A 27 5.88 -18.49 11.69
CA PHE A 27 6.17 -17.87 10.41
C PHE A 27 7.67 -17.84 10.06
N GLU A 28 8.57 -18.33 10.93
CA GLU A 28 10.03 -18.16 10.83
C GLU A 28 10.63 -18.55 9.47
N ASN A 29 10.14 -19.62 8.83
CA ASN A 29 10.70 -20.14 7.58
C ASN A 29 10.41 -19.28 6.33
N GLU A 30 9.34 -18.48 6.35
CA GLU A 30 8.86 -17.67 5.20
C GLU A 30 8.44 -16.28 5.69
N PHE A 31 9.14 -15.81 6.73
CA PHE A 31 8.71 -14.67 7.52
C PHE A 31 8.55 -13.42 6.65
N GLU A 32 9.51 -13.18 5.77
CA GLU A 32 9.54 -12.07 4.82
C GLU A 32 8.31 -12.05 3.90
N VAL A 33 7.85 -13.20 3.40
CA VAL A 33 6.68 -13.30 2.53
C VAL A 33 5.43 -12.85 3.29
N TYR A 34 5.19 -13.44 4.45
CA TYR A 34 4.01 -13.11 5.28
C TYR A 34 4.05 -11.67 5.78
N GLN A 35 5.22 -11.20 6.19
CA GLN A 35 5.40 -9.84 6.67
C GLN A 35 5.23 -8.80 5.56
N LEU A 36 5.69 -9.08 4.34
CA LEU A 36 5.48 -8.21 3.17
C LEU A 36 4.02 -8.23 2.68
N LYS A 37 3.32 -9.38 2.73
CA LYS A 37 1.86 -9.43 2.47
C LYS A 37 1.08 -8.50 3.41
N LEU A 38 1.46 -8.46 4.69
CA LEU A 38 0.86 -7.55 5.66
C LEU A 38 1.14 -6.08 5.32
N ASP A 39 2.39 -5.75 4.98
CA ASP A 39 2.77 -4.40 4.57
C ASP A 39 2.04 -3.96 3.30
N LEU A 40 1.87 -4.87 2.34
CA LEU A 40 1.18 -4.63 1.06
C LEU A 40 -0.30 -4.35 1.26
N ILE A 41 -1.01 -5.14 2.06
CA ILE A 41 -2.43 -4.86 2.35
C ILE A 41 -2.59 -3.51 3.06
N GLN A 42 -1.72 -3.19 4.01
CA GLN A 42 -1.74 -1.88 4.66
C GLN A 42 -1.47 -0.76 3.65
N LEU A 43 -0.50 -0.95 2.75
CA LEU A 43 -0.16 0.00 1.70
C LEU A 43 -1.34 0.21 0.75
N ARG A 44 -2.00 -0.87 0.32
CA ARG A 44 -3.16 -0.85 -0.56
C ARG A 44 -4.32 -0.06 0.04
N LEU A 45 -4.67 -0.32 1.29
CA LEU A 45 -5.69 0.47 2.01
C LEU A 45 -5.30 1.94 2.13
N SER A 46 -4.03 2.23 2.42
CA SER A 46 -3.53 3.61 2.48
C SER A 46 -3.62 4.34 1.14
N ARG A 47 -3.34 3.62 0.03
CA ARG A 47 -3.40 4.12 -1.34
C ARG A 47 -4.83 4.45 -1.72
N TRP A 48 -5.77 3.54 -1.42
CA TRP A 48 -7.19 3.79 -1.61
C TRP A 48 -7.66 5.03 -0.85
N GLY A 49 -7.26 5.18 0.43
CA GLY A 49 -7.58 6.36 1.24
C GLY A 49 -7.04 7.68 0.67
N GLU A 50 -5.85 7.65 0.06
CA GLU A 50 -5.26 8.83 -0.59
C GLU A 50 -6.04 9.23 -1.85
N VAL A 51 -6.44 8.25 -2.65
CA VAL A 51 -7.25 8.47 -3.87
C VAL A 51 -8.64 8.98 -3.51
N ALA A 52 -9.30 8.35 -2.54
CA ALA A 52 -10.61 8.75 -2.02
C ALA A 52 -10.57 10.09 -1.24
N LYS A 53 -9.41 10.74 -1.16
CA LYS A 53 -9.15 12.01 -0.44
C LYS A 53 -9.47 11.95 1.06
N LEU A 54 -9.51 10.75 1.63
CA LEU A 54 -9.74 10.53 3.06
C LEU A 54 -8.47 10.77 3.90
N ASN A 55 -7.30 10.77 3.27
CA ASN A 55 -6.03 11.06 3.94
C ASN A 55 -5.68 12.57 4.01
N ASN A 56 -6.41 13.44 3.29
CA ASN A 56 -6.03 14.84 3.03
C ASN A 56 -6.92 15.90 3.73
N TYR A 57 -7.36 15.66 4.95
CA TYR A 57 -7.98 16.71 5.77
C TYR A 57 -7.00 17.29 6.78
N SER A 58 -6.02 18.03 6.27
CA SER A 58 -5.46 19.16 7.00
C SER A 58 -5.71 20.43 6.19
N THR A 59 -6.39 21.39 6.82
CA THR A 59 -6.41 22.84 6.52
C THR A 59 -7.44 23.46 5.55
N VAL A 60 -8.66 22.93 5.38
CA VAL A 60 -9.77 23.76 4.86
C VAL A 60 -11.07 23.50 5.62
N THR A 61 -11.10 23.86 6.90
CA THR A 61 -12.33 24.26 7.63
C THR A 61 -11.92 24.80 9.00
N ARG A 62 -11.27 25.97 8.97
CA ARG A 62 -11.23 26.88 10.12
C ARG A 62 -11.79 28.24 9.70
N GLU A 63 -12.84 28.23 8.90
CA GLU A 63 -13.73 29.37 8.70
C GLU A 63 -15.15 28.80 8.53
N GLY A 64 -16.08 29.28 9.35
CA GLY A 64 -17.47 28.82 9.34
C GLY A 64 -17.79 27.91 10.53
N GLN A 65 -17.80 28.50 11.72
CA GLN A 65 -18.51 27.96 12.87
C GLN A 65 -19.97 28.42 12.74
N PRO A 66 -20.97 27.54 12.52
CA PRO A 66 -22.35 27.90 12.76
C PRO A 66 -22.66 27.57 14.22
N THR A 67 -23.02 28.64 14.92
CA THR A 67 -23.66 28.62 16.23
C THR A 67 -24.83 27.65 16.28
N SER A 68 -24.99 27.04 17.45
CA SER A 68 -26.13 26.24 17.89
C SER A 68 -27.47 26.71 17.33
N ASN A 69 -28.23 25.80 16.74
CA ASN A 69 -29.69 25.90 16.78
C ASN A 69 -30.32 24.51 16.75
N ASP A 70 -31.23 24.31 17.70
CA ASP A 70 -32.08 23.14 17.86
C ASP A 70 -32.85 22.80 16.58
N GLY A 71 -32.80 21.53 16.22
CA GLY A 71 -33.57 20.95 15.13
C GLY A 71 -33.38 19.45 15.16
N TYR A 72 -34.34 18.75 15.74
CA TYR A 72 -34.47 17.29 15.78
C TYR A 72 -34.66 16.77 14.36
N GLU A 73 -33.55 16.58 13.65
CA GLU A 73 -33.48 15.74 12.47
C GLU A 73 -32.98 14.36 12.90
N THR A 74 -33.83 13.37 12.68
CA THR A 74 -33.52 11.95 12.84
C THR A 74 -32.18 11.62 12.16
N PRO A 75 -31.21 11.00 12.86
CA PRO A 75 -29.94 10.65 12.23
C PRO A 75 -30.22 9.61 11.16
N GLY A 76 -30.05 10.01 9.90
CA GLY A 76 -30.02 9.09 8.76
C GLY A 76 -29.05 7.97 9.10
N SER A 77 -29.56 6.73 9.08
CA SER A 77 -28.76 5.54 9.33
C SER A 77 -27.54 5.54 8.40
N PRO A 78 -26.31 5.24 8.87
CA PRO A 78 -25.13 5.07 8.02
C PRO A 78 -25.28 3.90 7.01
N ALA A 79 -26.41 3.21 6.99
CA ALA A 79 -26.73 2.05 6.15
C ALA A 79 -26.88 2.35 4.63
N GLY A 80 -26.74 3.60 4.19
CA GLY A 80 -26.91 3.97 2.77
C GLY A 80 -25.61 4.10 1.96
N ASP A 81 -24.45 4.23 2.62
CA ASP A 81 -23.18 4.47 1.93
C ASP A 81 -22.38 3.15 1.79
N PRO A 82 -22.22 2.62 0.56
CA PRO A 82 -21.52 1.36 0.34
C PRO A 82 -20.04 1.42 0.78
N VAL A 83 -19.41 2.60 0.74
CA VAL A 83 -18.01 2.78 1.19
C VAL A 83 -17.93 2.62 2.71
N ILE A 84 -18.83 3.25 3.45
CA ILE A 84 -18.88 3.12 4.92
C ILE A 84 -19.17 1.67 5.32
N ALA A 85 -20.09 1.00 4.63
CA ALA A 85 -20.43 -0.38 4.91
C ALA A 85 -19.21 -1.31 4.79
N VAL A 86 -18.45 -1.20 3.69
CA VAL A 86 -17.25 -2.02 3.47
C VAL A 86 -16.14 -1.65 4.46
N LEU A 87 -15.94 -0.38 4.78
CA LEU A 87 -14.97 0.05 5.80
C LEU A 87 -15.32 -0.50 7.20
N LEU A 88 -16.60 -0.54 7.56
CA LEU A 88 -17.06 -1.16 8.81
C LEU A 88 -16.80 -2.66 8.83
N GLU A 89 -16.95 -3.34 7.69
CA GLU A 89 -16.64 -4.77 7.57
C GLU A 89 -15.13 -5.03 7.70
N ILE A 90 -14.28 -4.21 7.07
CA ILE A 90 -12.82 -4.26 7.27
C ILE A 90 -12.47 -4.08 8.75
N ARG A 91 -13.07 -3.08 9.41
CA ARG A 91 -12.90 -2.86 10.85
C ARG A 91 -13.33 -4.08 11.66
N ALA A 92 -14.45 -4.70 11.32
CA ALA A 92 -14.95 -5.90 11.99
C ALA A 92 -13.98 -7.08 11.83
N THR A 93 -13.44 -7.29 10.62
CA THR A 93 -12.45 -8.33 10.31
C THR A 93 -11.17 -8.15 11.13
N VAL A 94 -10.61 -6.93 11.19
CA VAL A 94 -9.43 -6.62 12.03
C VAL A 94 -9.72 -6.84 13.52
N THR A 95 -10.88 -6.37 14.00
CA THR A 95 -11.28 -6.53 15.41
C THR A 95 -11.52 -8.00 15.78
N LYS A 96 -12.02 -8.80 14.84
CA LYS A 96 -12.18 -10.25 15.01
C LYS A 96 -10.81 -10.93 15.10
N ALA A 97 -9.90 -10.65 14.17
CA ALA A 97 -8.55 -11.19 14.19
C ALA A 97 -7.81 -10.87 15.50
N GLN A 98 -7.92 -9.63 16.00
CA GLN A 98 -7.35 -9.23 17.28
C GLN A 98 -7.94 -10.02 18.46
N ARG A 99 -9.26 -10.27 18.46
CA ARG A 99 -9.91 -11.09 19.50
C ARG A 99 -9.47 -12.54 19.44
N ASP A 100 -9.36 -13.09 18.24
CA ASP A 100 -8.93 -14.48 18.04
C ASP A 100 -7.45 -14.66 18.43
N ALA A 101 -6.59 -13.68 18.16
CA ALA A 101 -5.21 -13.66 18.65
C ALA A 101 -5.13 -13.68 20.19
N LYS A 102 -5.99 -12.93 20.88
CA LYS A 102 -6.05 -12.96 22.36
C LYS A 102 -6.47 -14.33 22.89
N LYS A 103 -7.38 -15.02 22.20
CA LYS A 103 -7.84 -16.37 22.60
C LYS A 103 -6.81 -17.46 22.31
N ASN A 104 -6.06 -17.33 21.22
CA ASN A 104 -5.10 -18.33 20.77
C ASN A 104 -3.74 -18.22 21.44
N LYS A 105 -3.51 -17.19 22.26
CA LYS A 105 -2.27 -17.02 23.01
C LYS A 105 -2.20 -18.07 24.12
N ASN A 106 -1.37 -19.09 23.94
CA ASN A 106 -1.24 -20.21 24.86
C ASN A 106 0.00 -20.09 25.78
N ASN A 107 0.73 -18.97 25.71
CA ASN A 107 1.96 -18.68 26.47
C ASN A 107 3.08 -19.71 26.26
N THR A 108 3.22 -20.21 25.03
CA THR A 108 4.29 -21.14 24.65
C THR A 108 5.46 -20.42 23.98
N ALA A 109 6.61 -21.09 23.84
CA ALA A 109 7.78 -20.50 23.17
C ALA A 109 7.53 -20.21 21.67
N ILE A 110 6.61 -20.94 21.03
CA ILE A 110 6.18 -20.69 19.64
C ILE A 110 5.27 -19.46 19.51
N ASP A 111 4.69 -19.00 20.63
CA ASP A 111 3.86 -17.80 20.69
C ASP A 111 4.68 -16.51 20.83
N GLN A 112 6.02 -16.59 20.82
CA GLN A 112 6.84 -15.38 20.87
C GLN A 112 6.77 -14.64 19.53
N PRO A 113 6.40 -13.34 19.51
CA PRO A 113 6.45 -12.52 18.32
C PRO A 113 7.89 -12.41 17.81
N LEU A 114 8.07 -12.52 16.50
CA LEU A 114 9.36 -12.31 15.85
C LEU A 114 9.59 -10.81 15.61
N ASP A 115 10.86 -10.39 15.69
CA ASP A 115 11.26 -9.04 15.30
C ASP A 115 11.41 -8.97 13.78
N ALA A 116 10.49 -8.23 13.16
CA ALA A 116 10.44 -8.13 11.72
C ALA A 116 11.67 -7.47 11.10
N ASP A 117 12.34 -6.55 11.79
CA ASP A 117 13.52 -5.87 11.24
C ASP A 117 14.80 -6.73 11.40
N ALA A 118 14.75 -7.74 12.28
CA ALA A 118 15.79 -8.76 12.43
C ALA A 118 15.59 -9.95 11.48
N CYS A 119 14.35 -10.41 11.29
CA CYS A 119 14.01 -11.59 10.49
C CYS A 119 14.03 -11.33 8.98
N ILE A 120 13.97 -10.08 8.52
CA ILE A 120 13.94 -9.79 7.08
C ILE A 120 15.34 -9.77 6.47
N PRO A 121 15.56 -10.57 5.39
CA PRO A 121 16.78 -10.58 4.61
C PRO A 121 17.24 -9.19 4.12
N ALA A 122 18.55 -9.04 3.91
CA ALA A 122 19.17 -7.74 3.61
C ALA A 122 18.74 -7.17 2.24
N ASP A 123 18.53 -8.04 1.26
CA ASP A 123 17.99 -7.73 -0.07
C ASP A 123 16.56 -7.19 -0.01
N LEU A 124 15.67 -7.79 0.78
CA LEU A 124 14.28 -7.36 0.94
C LEU A 124 14.08 -6.19 1.90
N ARG A 125 15.06 -5.90 2.76
CA ARG A 125 15.02 -4.77 3.70
C ARG A 125 14.79 -3.43 2.98
N GLY A 126 15.38 -3.26 1.79
CA GLY A 126 15.17 -2.07 0.97
C GLY A 126 13.72 -1.91 0.52
N VAL A 127 13.06 -3.01 0.15
CA VAL A 127 11.64 -3.03 -0.23
C VAL A 127 10.78 -2.63 0.96
N ARG A 128 10.91 -3.33 2.08
CA ARG A 128 10.12 -3.04 3.29
C ARG A 128 10.30 -1.61 3.78
N ASN A 129 11.54 -1.10 3.82
CA ASN A 129 11.80 0.28 4.23
C ASN A 129 11.12 1.29 3.31
N ARG A 130 11.06 1.00 2.00
CA ARG A 130 10.33 1.82 1.05
C ARG A 130 8.82 1.79 1.34
N LEU A 131 8.22 0.61 1.51
CA LEU A 131 6.79 0.46 1.83
C LEU A 131 6.44 1.20 3.13
N LYS A 132 7.22 0.96 4.20
CA LYS A 132 7.10 1.67 5.49
C LYS A 132 7.24 3.19 5.34
N GLY A 133 8.19 3.64 4.51
CA GLY A 133 8.40 5.07 4.24
C GLY A 133 7.21 5.72 3.54
N ILE A 134 6.56 5.02 2.62
CA ILE A 134 5.34 5.49 1.93
C ILE A 134 4.16 5.53 2.92
N LEU A 135 3.96 4.44 3.66
CA LEU A 135 2.94 4.33 4.71
C LEU A 135 3.07 5.47 5.72
N SER A 136 4.27 5.69 6.26
CA SER A 136 4.52 6.79 7.19
C SER A 136 4.14 8.13 6.59
N ARG A 137 4.50 8.44 5.34
CA ARG A 137 4.09 9.72 4.71
C ARG A 137 2.56 9.88 4.62
N ARG A 138 1.83 8.79 4.37
CA ARG A 138 0.36 8.80 4.26
C ARG A 138 -0.37 8.88 5.60
N THR A 139 0.22 8.32 6.66
CA THR A 139 -0.45 8.21 7.97
C THR A 139 0.05 9.24 8.99
N SER A 140 1.25 9.82 8.80
CA SER A 140 1.85 10.79 9.74
C SER A 140 1.04 12.07 9.94
N GLN A 141 0.17 12.43 9.00
CA GLN A 141 -0.68 13.62 9.13
C GLN A 141 -1.92 13.38 10.00
N THR A 142 -2.21 12.12 10.35
CA THR A 142 -3.57 11.73 10.70
C THR A 142 -3.68 10.89 11.98
N THR A 143 -2.63 10.19 12.38
CA THR A 143 -2.67 9.33 13.57
C THR A 143 -1.84 9.90 14.72
N LYS A 144 -2.51 10.36 15.79
CA LYS A 144 -1.91 10.22 17.13
C LYS A 144 -1.84 8.73 17.40
N VAL A 145 -0.64 8.17 17.42
CA VAL A 145 -0.41 6.75 17.71
C VAL A 145 -1.05 6.47 19.07
N VAL A 146 -2.24 5.87 19.06
CA VAL A 146 -2.85 5.38 20.30
C VAL A 146 -1.98 4.21 20.71
N ASP A 147 -1.35 4.34 21.88
CA ASP A 147 -0.47 3.35 22.49
C ASP A 147 -1.28 2.09 22.81
N SER A 148 -1.48 1.27 21.79
CA SER A 148 -2.33 0.09 21.81
C SER A 148 -1.45 -1.13 21.98
N LEU A 149 -2.01 -2.15 22.63
CA LEU A 149 -1.32 -3.42 22.81
C LEU A 149 -1.07 -4.10 21.46
N LYS A 150 0.21 -4.32 21.11
CA LYS A 150 0.62 -5.17 19.99
C LYS A 150 0.07 -6.59 20.17
N TRP A 151 -0.27 -7.23 19.07
CA TRP A 151 -0.82 -8.59 19.04
C TRP A 151 -0.27 -9.36 17.84
N ALA A 152 -0.27 -10.68 17.93
CA ALA A 152 0.36 -11.53 16.93
C ALA A 152 -0.61 -12.52 16.27
N PHE A 153 -0.34 -12.85 15.01
CA PHE A 153 -0.85 -14.08 14.41
C PHE A 153 0.04 -15.25 14.83
N TYR A 154 -0.60 -16.34 15.26
CA TYR A 154 0.08 -17.57 15.73
C TYR A 154 -0.06 -18.74 14.76
N LYS A 155 -0.93 -18.62 13.75
CA LYS A 155 -1.25 -19.69 12.80
C LYS A 155 -1.35 -19.11 11.39
N ARG A 156 -0.75 -19.79 10.42
CA ARG A 156 -0.73 -19.40 9.00
C ARG A 156 -2.13 -19.32 8.42
N ASP A 157 -2.97 -20.34 8.62
CA ASP A 157 -4.35 -20.36 8.12
C ASP A 157 -5.19 -19.15 8.56
N HIS A 158 -4.97 -18.66 9.79
CA HIS A 158 -5.68 -17.50 10.31
C HIS A 158 -5.19 -16.20 9.64
N PHE A 159 -3.88 -16.13 9.37
CA PHE A 159 -3.28 -15.02 8.64
C PHE A 159 -3.73 -15.01 7.18
N ASP A 160 -3.66 -16.14 6.48
CA ASP A 160 -4.00 -16.24 5.06
C ASP A 160 -5.47 -15.91 4.81
N ARG A 161 -6.36 -16.40 5.68
CA ARG A 161 -7.77 -16.01 5.66
C ARG A 161 -7.94 -14.51 5.90
N PHE A 162 -7.22 -13.94 6.87
CA PHE A 162 -7.29 -12.51 7.14
C PHE A 162 -6.84 -11.66 5.95
N ILE A 163 -5.72 -12.01 5.29
CA ILE A 163 -5.25 -11.32 4.09
C ILE A 163 -6.28 -11.43 2.96
N THR A 164 -6.82 -12.63 2.73
CA THR A 164 -7.84 -12.86 1.69
C THR A 164 -9.10 -12.04 1.93
N ASP A 165 -9.62 -12.06 3.16
CA ASP A 165 -10.82 -11.31 3.54
C ASP A 165 -10.59 -9.80 3.33
N ILE A 166 -9.45 -9.25 3.78
CA ILE A 166 -9.15 -7.82 3.60
C ILE A 166 -8.90 -7.47 2.13
N ALA A 167 -8.21 -8.31 1.36
CA ALA A 167 -7.98 -8.11 -0.07
C ALA A 167 -9.31 -7.98 -0.82
N SER A 168 -10.24 -8.92 -0.58
CA SER A 168 -11.56 -8.92 -1.23
C SER A 168 -12.42 -7.70 -0.87
N LEU A 169 -12.37 -7.26 0.39
CA LEU A 169 -13.04 -6.03 0.83
C LEU A 169 -12.38 -4.80 0.18
N THR A 170 -11.07 -4.81 0.01
CA THR A 170 -10.35 -3.72 -0.68
C THR A 170 -10.66 -3.70 -2.18
N ASP A 171 -10.81 -4.86 -2.83
CA ASP A 171 -11.30 -4.94 -4.22
C ASP A 171 -12.68 -4.27 -4.34
N THR A 172 -13.56 -4.53 -3.36
CA THR A 172 -14.89 -3.91 -3.31
C THR A 172 -14.77 -2.39 -3.17
N LEU A 173 -13.91 -1.89 -2.29
CA LEU A 173 -13.65 -0.44 -2.15
C LEU A 173 -13.11 0.20 -3.44
N GLU A 174 -12.20 -0.47 -4.14
CA GLU A 174 -11.63 0.01 -5.40
C GLU A 174 -12.67 0.02 -6.54
N SER A 175 -13.59 -0.94 -6.55
CA SER A 175 -14.68 -1.01 -7.53
C SER A 175 -15.67 0.17 -7.43
N LEU A 176 -15.80 0.76 -6.23
CA LEU A 176 -16.68 1.91 -5.96
C LEU A 176 -16.06 3.25 -6.40
N LEU A 177 -14.78 3.28 -6.79
CA LEU A 177 -14.11 4.50 -7.25
C LEU A 177 -14.61 4.96 -8.63
N THR A 178 -14.43 6.24 -8.92
CA THR A 178 -14.61 6.76 -10.29
C THR A 178 -13.48 6.30 -11.21
N GLU A 179 -13.66 6.39 -12.53
CA GLU A 179 -12.60 6.01 -13.48
C GLU A 179 -11.33 6.86 -13.30
N GLY A 180 -11.48 8.17 -13.06
CA GLY A 180 -10.35 9.06 -12.80
C GLY A 180 -9.58 8.69 -11.52
N ASP A 181 -10.31 8.27 -10.49
CA ASP A 181 -9.72 7.80 -9.23
C ASP A 181 -9.00 6.46 -9.41
N ARG A 182 -9.57 5.52 -10.17
CA ARG A 182 -8.90 4.26 -10.53
C ARG A 182 -7.59 4.50 -11.28
N GLN A 183 -7.59 5.44 -12.22
CA GLN A 183 -6.38 5.81 -12.94
C GLN A 183 -5.31 6.38 -12.00
N LYS A 184 -5.70 7.24 -11.04
CA LYS A 184 -4.80 7.75 -10.02
C LYS A 184 -4.25 6.65 -9.11
N LEU A 185 -5.06 5.63 -8.78
CA LEU A 185 -4.61 4.47 -8.01
C LEU A 185 -3.48 3.74 -8.74
N LEU A 186 -3.64 3.49 -10.04
CA LEU A 186 -2.61 2.85 -10.88
C LEU A 186 -1.32 3.68 -10.94
N GLU A 187 -1.43 5.01 -11.04
CA GLU A 187 -0.27 5.91 -11.02
C GLU A 187 0.48 5.84 -9.68
N LEU A 188 -0.25 5.84 -8.56
CA LEU A 188 0.36 5.68 -7.23
C LEU A 188 1.03 4.31 -7.08
N SER A 189 0.44 3.23 -7.58
CA SER A 189 1.06 1.90 -7.57
C SER A 189 2.37 1.87 -8.36
N LYS A 190 2.43 2.54 -9.52
CA LYS A 190 3.67 2.68 -10.30
C LYS A 190 4.73 3.46 -9.54
N ASP A 191 4.34 4.55 -8.90
CA ASP A 191 5.22 5.37 -8.08
C ASP A 191 5.77 4.59 -6.88
N GLU A 192 4.95 3.75 -6.26
CA GLU A 192 5.36 2.89 -5.15
C GLU A 192 6.41 1.85 -5.58
N CYS A 193 6.41 1.39 -6.82
CA CYS A 193 7.44 0.48 -7.36
C CYS A 193 8.73 1.17 -7.84
N LYS A 194 8.76 2.51 -7.98
CA LYS A 194 9.94 3.24 -8.49
C LYS A 194 11.19 3.02 -7.63
N GLY A 195 12.33 2.78 -8.26
CA GLY A 195 13.63 2.67 -7.56
C GLY A 195 13.83 1.36 -6.79
N ILE A 196 12.90 0.40 -6.90
CA ILE A 196 13.14 -0.98 -6.48
C ILE A 196 13.99 -1.66 -7.57
N ASN A 197 15.01 -2.41 -7.15
CA ASN A 197 15.88 -3.12 -8.08
C ASN A 197 15.14 -4.30 -8.75
N LYS A 198 15.70 -4.83 -9.84
CA LYS A 198 15.06 -5.89 -10.61
C LYS A 198 14.73 -7.17 -9.82
N PRO A 199 15.65 -7.82 -9.08
CA PRO A 199 15.33 -9.05 -8.36
C PRO A 199 14.25 -8.83 -7.30
N ASN A 200 14.30 -7.70 -6.58
CA ASN A 200 13.29 -7.36 -5.58
C ASN A 200 11.94 -7.02 -6.22
N LEU A 201 11.89 -6.56 -7.48
CA LEU A 201 10.63 -6.37 -8.21
C LEU A 201 10.01 -7.70 -8.63
N GLU A 202 10.82 -8.71 -8.98
CA GLU A 202 10.34 -10.06 -9.27
C GLU A 202 9.73 -10.67 -8.02
N GLU A 203 10.40 -10.59 -6.88
CA GLU A 203 9.88 -11.09 -5.61
C GLU A 203 8.67 -10.30 -5.11
N LEU A 204 8.68 -8.97 -5.23
CA LEU A 204 7.53 -8.13 -4.88
C LEU A 204 6.29 -8.48 -5.71
N LYS A 205 6.47 -8.78 -7.00
CA LYS A 205 5.39 -9.21 -7.88
C LYS A 205 4.78 -10.52 -7.39
N ASP A 206 5.62 -11.51 -7.10
CA ASP A 206 5.16 -12.84 -6.65
C ASP A 206 4.41 -12.76 -5.31
N ILE A 207 4.91 -11.93 -4.37
CA ILE A 207 4.24 -11.73 -3.07
C ILE A 207 2.91 -10.99 -3.21
N ALA A 208 2.79 -10.07 -4.19
CA ALA A 208 1.62 -9.22 -4.39
C ALA A 208 0.43 -9.92 -5.07
N GLN A 209 0.65 -11.06 -5.74
CA GLN A 209 -0.34 -11.73 -6.61
C GLN A 209 -1.73 -11.91 -5.97
N ASP A 210 -1.78 -12.27 -4.68
CA ASP A 210 -3.05 -12.56 -3.98
C ASP A 210 -3.53 -11.45 -3.04
N CYS A 211 -2.79 -10.33 -2.93
CA CYS A 211 -3.08 -9.30 -1.94
C CYS A 211 -3.18 -7.87 -2.53
N ASP A 212 -2.38 -7.55 -3.53
CA ASP A 212 -2.36 -6.24 -4.19
C ASP A 212 -2.13 -6.37 -5.71
N PRO A 213 -3.19 -6.62 -6.48
CA PRO A 213 -3.12 -6.74 -7.94
C PRO A 213 -2.59 -5.49 -8.64
N SER A 214 -2.68 -4.32 -7.99
CA SER A 214 -2.18 -3.07 -8.57
C SER A 214 -0.65 -2.97 -8.45
N ILE A 215 -0.08 -3.41 -7.33
CA ILE A 215 1.38 -3.56 -7.19
C ILE A 215 1.91 -4.67 -8.08
N GLU A 216 1.23 -5.81 -8.17
CA GLU A 216 1.63 -6.91 -9.06
C GLU A 216 1.79 -6.42 -10.51
N LYS A 217 0.76 -5.72 -11.03
CA LYS A 217 0.79 -5.13 -12.38
C LYS A 217 1.87 -4.06 -12.53
N ALA A 218 2.01 -3.18 -11.54
CA ALA A 218 3.02 -2.12 -11.57
C ALA A 218 4.45 -2.68 -11.56
N ALA A 219 4.70 -3.74 -10.79
CA ALA A 219 5.97 -4.44 -10.75
C ALA A 219 6.25 -5.14 -12.09
N ASP A 220 5.26 -5.82 -12.67
CA ASP A 220 5.37 -6.47 -13.98
C ASP A 220 5.65 -5.46 -15.11
N GLU A 221 4.98 -4.31 -15.11
CA GLU A 221 5.27 -3.22 -16.04
C GLU A 221 6.68 -2.64 -15.86
N ALA A 222 7.12 -2.44 -14.61
CA ALA A 222 8.48 -1.96 -14.31
C ALA A 222 9.53 -2.96 -14.81
N LEU A 223 9.31 -4.26 -14.65
CA LEU A 223 10.18 -5.32 -15.16
C LEU A 223 10.23 -5.36 -16.68
N LYS A 224 9.09 -5.16 -17.37
CA LYS A 224 9.03 -5.07 -18.84
C LYS A 224 9.79 -3.85 -19.36
N ASN A 225 9.61 -2.69 -18.72
CA ASN A 225 10.31 -1.46 -19.10
C ASN A 225 11.82 -1.55 -18.87
N ALA A 226 12.25 -2.23 -17.80
CA ALA A 226 13.66 -2.50 -17.55
C ALA A 226 14.30 -3.43 -18.60
N ARG A 227 13.51 -4.31 -19.23
CA ARG A 227 13.97 -5.17 -20.34
C ARG A 227 14.07 -4.43 -21.68
N GLY A 228 13.40 -3.28 -21.83
CA GLY A 228 13.29 -2.52 -23.08
C GLY A 228 13.97 -1.13 -23.08
N GLY A 229 14.85 -0.85 -22.12
CA GLY A 229 15.46 0.48 -21.96
C GLY A 229 16.29 0.92 -23.18
N VAL A 230 15.70 1.76 -24.03
CA VAL A 230 16.44 2.55 -25.01
C VAL A 230 17.20 3.64 -24.25
N ASN A 231 18.53 3.54 -24.22
CA ASN A 231 19.38 4.61 -23.71
C ASN A 231 19.38 5.77 -24.72
N TYR A 232 18.55 6.77 -24.50
CA TYR A 232 18.63 8.02 -25.27
C TYR A 232 19.81 8.84 -24.74
N VAL A 233 20.88 8.90 -25.52
CA VAL A 233 21.98 9.85 -25.31
C VAL A 233 21.71 11.06 -26.20
N THR A 234 21.27 12.16 -25.63
CA THR A 234 21.13 13.44 -26.33
C THR A 234 22.30 14.34 -25.96
N GLN A 235 23.12 14.70 -26.95
CA GLN A 235 24.24 15.63 -26.80
C GLN A 235 23.98 16.82 -27.72
N SER A 236 23.79 18.01 -27.16
CA SER A 236 23.37 19.19 -27.93
C SER A 236 24.54 20.00 -28.52
N HIS A 237 25.77 19.81 -28.05
CA HIS A 237 26.95 20.52 -28.54
C HIS A 237 28.18 19.61 -28.45
N ASN A 238 28.52 18.95 -29.57
CA ASN A 238 29.77 18.22 -29.68
C ASN A 238 30.58 18.74 -30.87
N THR A 239 31.83 19.13 -30.62
CA THR A 239 32.81 19.55 -31.65
C THR A 239 33.91 18.50 -31.86
N GLY A 240 33.63 17.23 -31.55
CA GLY A 240 34.53 16.08 -31.73
C GLY A 240 33.79 14.76 -32.01
N ASN A 241 34.54 13.67 -32.16
CA ASN A 241 34.01 12.34 -32.47
C ASN A 241 33.36 11.68 -31.23
N VAL A 242 32.12 11.23 -31.36
CA VAL A 242 31.43 10.39 -30.36
C VAL A 242 31.63 8.93 -30.72
N MET A 243 32.14 8.14 -29.78
CA MET A 243 32.11 6.68 -29.87
C MET A 243 31.15 6.15 -28.81
N GLY A 244 30.05 5.53 -29.24
CA GLY A 244 29.10 4.84 -28.37
C GLY A 244 29.28 3.33 -28.51
N VAL A 245 29.56 2.64 -27.40
CA VAL A 245 29.62 1.18 -27.37
C VAL A 245 28.34 0.67 -26.74
N ASN A 246 27.51 -0.01 -27.53
CA ASN A 246 26.30 -0.70 -27.07
C ASN A 246 26.50 -2.20 -27.27
N ASN A 247 26.33 -2.98 -26.19
CA ASN A 247 26.52 -4.43 -26.20
C ASN A 247 25.18 -5.21 -26.34
N GLY A 248 24.08 -4.56 -26.73
CA GLY A 248 22.78 -5.18 -26.99
C GLY A 248 22.43 -5.33 -28.48
N MET A 249 21.60 -6.32 -28.83
CA MET A 249 21.10 -6.53 -30.20
C MET A 249 19.86 -5.68 -30.49
N TYR A 250 20.00 -4.58 -31.24
CA TYR A 250 18.87 -3.84 -31.83
C TYR A 250 19.24 -3.17 -33.17
N ASN A 251 18.23 -2.90 -34.00
CA ASN A 251 18.36 -2.13 -35.23
C ASN A 251 18.67 -0.66 -34.93
N VAL A 252 19.77 -0.15 -35.50
CA VAL A 252 20.17 1.26 -35.40
C VAL A 252 19.55 2.02 -36.57
N SER A 253 18.61 2.92 -36.30
CA SER A 253 18.13 3.90 -37.29
C SER A 253 18.66 5.29 -36.95
N GLY A 254 19.62 5.78 -37.75
CA GLY A 254 20.08 7.16 -37.68
C GLY A 254 19.30 8.04 -38.66
N THR A 255 18.69 9.12 -38.18
CA THR A 255 18.20 10.22 -39.03
C THR A 255 19.18 11.38 -38.98
N HIS A 256 19.81 11.70 -40.12
CA HIS A 256 20.64 12.89 -40.27
C HIS A 256 19.83 14.03 -40.88
N TYR A 257 19.66 15.11 -40.12
CA TYR A 257 19.19 16.39 -40.65
C TYR A 257 20.41 17.22 -41.06
N TRP A 258 20.60 17.38 -42.37
CA TRP A 258 21.50 18.39 -42.92
C TRP A 258 20.77 19.73 -42.89
N GLY A 259 21.16 20.61 -41.98
CA GLY A 259 20.78 22.02 -42.05
C GLY A 259 21.40 22.63 -43.29
N ARG A 260 20.57 23.09 -44.24
CA ARG A 260 21.01 24.03 -45.27
C ARG A 260 21.13 25.41 -44.63
N ASN A 261 22.29 26.04 -44.85
CA ASN A 261 22.60 27.42 -44.49
C ASN A 261 21.54 28.40 -44.99
#